data_AF-Q1IVR3-F1
#
_entry.id   AF-Q1IVR3-F1
#
_cell.length_a   1.000
_cell.length_b   1.000
_cell.length_c   1.000
_cell.angle_alpha   90.00
_cell.angle_beta   90.00
_cell.angle_gamma   90.00
#
_symmetry.space_group_name_H-M   'P 1'
#
loop_
_entity.id
_entity.type
_entity.pdbx_description
1 polymer ?
#
loop_
_entity_poly.entity_id
_entity_poly.type
_entity_poly.pdbx_seq_one_letter_code
_entity_poly.pdbx_strand_id
1 'polypeptide(L)'
;MAATKKSTRSRSSRSSGTRSRKTAAKKKSTRRTSAKKSSRRKYSPKAGKSVKREMHEFKRGKLKSGRSGKKVKSRKQAIAIGLSEARRSGAKVPRKKAA
;
A
#
# COMPACT_ATOMS: atom_id res chain seq x y z
N MET A 1 65.03 -11.27 -27.49
CA MET A 1 64.25 -11.62 -28.69
C MET A 1 62.77 -11.51 -28.32
N ALA A 2 62.15 -10.35 -28.48
CA ALA A 2 61.49 -9.85 -29.70
C ALA A 2 60.28 -10.71 -30.15
N ALA A 3 59.10 -10.17 -29.83
CA ALA A 3 57.85 -10.17 -30.60
C ALA A 3 57.06 -11.51 -30.72
N THR A 4 55.72 -11.59 -30.77
CA THR A 4 54.72 -10.70 -31.40
C THR A 4 53.27 -10.90 -30.88
N LYS A 5 52.55 -9.77 -30.70
CA LYS A 5 51.15 -9.43 -31.08
C LYS A 5 49.99 -10.39 -30.69
N LYS A 6 49.08 -9.96 -29.79
CA LYS A 6 47.84 -9.16 -30.04
C LYS A 6 46.73 -9.91 -30.78
N SER A 7 45.64 -10.23 -30.07
CA SER A 7 44.32 -10.45 -30.68
C SER A 7 43.19 -10.24 -29.66
N THR A 8 42.76 -8.99 -29.51
CA THR A 8 41.41 -8.65 -29.04
C THR A 8 40.45 -8.86 -30.20
N ARG A 9 39.43 -9.71 -30.04
CA ARG A 9 38.22 -9.60 -30.87
C ARG A 9 37.01 -10.24 -30.18
N SER A 10 36.12 -9.36 -29.71
CA SER A 10 34.73 -9.66 -29.48
C SER A 10 34.03 -10.03 -30.80
N ARG A 11 33.08 -10.97 -30.75
CA ARG A 11 31.95 -11.21 -31.68
C ARG A 11 31.23 -12.47 -31.15
N SER A 12 30.19 -12.34 -30.35
CA SER A 12 28.81 -12.02 -30.76
C SER A 12 28.32 -12.83 -31.96
N SER A 13 27.36 -13.70 -31.64
CA SER A 13 26.14 -14.02 -32.40
C SER A 13 26.11 -15.29 -33.27
N ARG A 14 25.02 -16.03 -33.04
CA ARG A 14 24.31 -17.00 -33.91
C ARG A 14 24.93 -18.40 -33.94
N SER A 15 24.20 -19.50 -33.79
CA SER A 15 22.79 -19.75 -34.11
C SER A 15 22.30 -21.09 -33.54
N SER A 16 21.00 -21.11 -33.20
CA SER A 16 20.01 -22.16 -33.48
C SER A 16 20.29 -23.61 -33.10
N GLY A 17 19.48 -24.16 -32.18
CA GLY A 17 19.32 -25.60 -32.06
C GLY A 17 18.41 -26.00 -30.91
N THR A 18 17.20 -26.40 -31.25
CA THR A 18 16.06 -26.72 -30.37
C THR A 18 16.30 -27.93 -29.47
N ARG A 19 15.76 -27.90 -28.23
CA ARG A 19 14.91 -28.99 -27.68
C ARG A 19 14.34 -28.65 -26.29
N SER A 20 13.02 -28.51 -26.30
CA SER A 20 12.10 -28.49 -25.16
C SER A 20 12.44 -29.52 -24.08
N ARG A 21 12.57 -29.07 -22.83
CA ARG A 21 12.11 -29.84 -21.66
C ARG A 21 11.21 -28.93 -20.80
N LYS A 22 9.91 -29.07 -21.05
CA LYS A 22 8.84 -28.75 -20.10
C LYS A 22 9.13 -29.44 -18.76
N THR A 23 9.32 -28.67 -17.70
CA THR A 23 8.87 -29.10 -16.36
C THR A 23 8.03 -27.99 -15.74
N ALA A 24 6.97 -28.45 -15.10
CA ALA A 24 5.74 -27.72 -14.91
C ALA A 24 5.83 -26.65 -13.82
N ALA A 25 5.22 -25.51 -14.12
CA ALA A 25 4.31 -24.78 -13.27
C ALA A 25 4.56 -24.83 -11.73
N LYS A 26 5.22 -23.79 -11.22
CA LYS A 26 4.81 -23.20 -9.94
C LYS A 26 4.86 -21.68 -10.01
N LYS A 27 4.08 -21.14 -10.96
CA LYS A 27 3.70 -19.72 -10.96
C LYS A 27 2.83 -19.53 -9.73
N LYS A 28 3.42 -19.09 -8.62
CA LYS A 28 2.71 -18.75 -7.38
C LYS A 28 1.76 -17.61 -7.73
N SER A 29 0.54 -17.99 -8.08
CA SER A 29 -0.58 -17.10 -8.29
C SER A 29 -0.75 -16.31 -7.01
N THR A 30 -0.15 -15.12 -6.96
CA THR A 30 -0.70 -14.08 -6.11
C THR A 30 -2.11 -13.91 -6.65
N ARG A 31 -3.08 -14.53 -5.96
CA ARG A 31 -4.49 -14.23 -6.14
C ARG A 31 -4.59 -12.72 -6.00
N ARG A 32 -4.55 -12.00 -7.13
CA ARG A 32 -5.11 -10.67 -7.25
C ARG A 32 -6.58 -10.91 -6.96
N THR A 33 -6.95 -10.79 -5.70
CA THR A 33 -8.33 -10.79 -5.28
C THR A 33 -9.01 -9.76 -6.17
N SER A 34 -9.99 -10.26 -6.93
CA SER A 34 -10.81 -9.46 -7.82
C SER A 34 -11.13 -8.14 -7.10
N ALA A 35 -10.69 -7.04 -7.70
CA ALA A 35 -10.93 -5.71 -7.16
C ALA A 35 -12.44 -5.59 -6.96
N LYS A 36 -12.87 -5.73 -5.70
CA LYS A 36 -14.28 -5.87 -5.33
C LYS A 36 -15.01 -4.65 -5.88
N LYS A 37 -15.92 -4.91 -6.84
CA LYS A 37 -16.87 -4.00 -7.49
C LYS A 37 -17.03 -2.72 -6.67
N SER A 38 -16.52 -1.60 -7.19
CA SER A 38 -16.50 -0.32 -6.48
C SER A 38 -17.92 0.17 -6.24
N SER A 39 -18.52 -0.24 -5.13
CA SER A 39 -19.55 0.57 -4.48
C SER A 39 -18.95 1.98 -4.35
N ARG A 40 -19.67 3.00 -4.84
CA ARG A 40 -19.29 4.42 -4.79
C ARG A 40 -19.33 4.95 -3.35
N ARG A 41 -18.64 4.28 -2.42
CA ARG A 41 -18.60 4.68 -1.01
C ARG A 41 -17.91 6.03 -0.92
N LYS A 42 -18.56 6.96 -0.22
CA LYS A 42 -18.04 8.30 0.04
C LYS A 42 -16.73 8.24 0.84
N TYR A 43 -16.56 7.21 1.66
CA TYR A 43 -15.36 6.95 2.47
C TYR A 43 -14.72 5.62 2.07
N SER A 44 -13.38 5.58 2.05
CA SER A 44 -12.66 4.31 1.84
C SER A 44 -12.80 3.35 3.03
N PRO A 45 -12.65 2.03 2.82
CA PRO A 45 -12.57 1.08 3.92
C PRO A 45 -11.46 1.39 4.92
N LYS A 46 -10.33 1.96 4.46
CA LYS A 46 -9.22 2.40 5.33
C LYS A 46 -9.68 3.48 6.31
N ALA A 47 -10.42 4.49 5.84
CA ALA A 47 -10.97 5.53 6.72
C ALA A 47 -11.91 4.95 7.79
N GLY A 48 -12.76 3.99 7.42
CA GLY A 48 -13.64 3.30 8.37
C GLY A 48 -12.87 2.51 9.43
N LYS A 49 -11.75 1.88 9.05
CA LYS A 49 -10.87 1.14 9.99
C LYS A 49 -10.20 2.08 10.99
N SER A 50 -9.69 3.23 10.54
CA SER A 50 -9.12 4.25 11.43
C SER A 50 -10.13 4.73 12.46
N VAL A 51 -11.33 5.14 12.02
CA VAL A 51 -12.40 5.57 12.93
C VAL A 51 -12.79 4.46 13.91
N LYS A 52 -12.87 3.20 13.45
CA LYS A 52 -13.16 2.06 14.33
C LYS A 52 -12.12 1.92 15.44
N ARG A 53 -10.83 2.02 15.10
CA ARG A 53 -9.73 1.95 16.09
C ARG A 53 -9.86 3.07 17.13
N GLU A 54 -9.96 4.31 16.70
CA GLU A 54 -10.11 5.47 17.58
C GLU A 54 -11.33 5.34 18.49
N MET A 55 -12.44 4.85 17.94
CA MET A 55 -13.66 4.60 18.71
C MET A 55 -13.48 3.50 19.76
N HIS A 56 -12.69 2.46 19.50
CA HIS A 56 -12.36 1.45 20.51
C HIS A 56 -11.52 2.04 21.63
N GLU A 57 -10.53 2.87 21.32
CA GLU A 57 -9.69 3.54 22.32
C GLU A 57 -10.49 4.55 23.15
N PHE A 58 -11.44 5.26 22.51
CA PHE A 58 -12.39 6.15 23.18
C PHE A 58 -13.29 5.37 24.14
N LYS A 59 -13.89 4.25 23.70
CA LYS A 59 -14.71 3.39 24.56
C LYS A 59 -13.94 2.82 25.76
N ARG A 60 -12.62 2.65 25.63
CA ARG A 60 -11.71 2.23 26.70
C ARG A 60 -11.24 3.39 27.59
N GLY A 61 -11.61 4.64 27.29
CA GLY A 61 -11.18 5.84 28.02
C GLY A 61 -9.69 6.19 27.85
N LYS A 62 -9.02 5.63 26.82
CA LYS A 62 -7.58 5.78 26.57
C LYS A 62 -7.25 6.85 25.53
N LEU A 63 -8.23 7.23 24.71
CA LEU A 63 -8.02 8.17 23.61
C LEU A 63 -7.68 9.58 24.12
N LYS A 64 -6.57 10.15 23.61
CA LYS A 64 -6.08 11.49 23.94
C LYS A 64 -6.01 12.38 22.69
N SER A 65 -6.14 13.69 22.89
CA SER A 65 -5.91 14.70 21.85
C SER A 65 -4.42 14.83 21.55
N GLY A 66 -4.07 15.08 20.28
CA GLY A 66 -2.66 15.19 19.86
C GLY A 66 -1.90 16.33 20.56
N ARG A 67 -2.24 17.59 20.28
CA ARG A 67 -1.45 18.75 20.76
C ARG A 67 -1.54 19.00 22.26
N SER A 68 -2.67 18.67 22.89
CA SER A 68 -2.92 18.99 24.31
C SER A 68 -2.85 17.78 25.24
N GLY A 69 -2.74 16.56 24.73
CA GLY A 69 -2.69 15.33 25.54
C GLY A 69 -3.93 15.05 26.39
N LYS A 70 -4.98 15.88 26.28
CA LYS A 70 -6.21 15.79 27.06
C LYS A 70 -7.02 14.57 26.62
N LYS A 71 -7.67 13.90 27.56
CA LYS A 71 -8.61 12.81 27.23
C LYS A 71 -9.74 13.33 26.36
N VAL A 72 -10.10 12.56 25.34
CA VAL A 72 -11.22 12.90 24.45
C VAL A 72 -12.52 12.71 25.20
N LYS A 73 -13.32 13.78 25.29
CA LYS A 73 -14.58 13.77 26.05
C LYS A 73 -15.79 13.41 25.21
N SER A 74 -15.71 13.56 23.89
CA SER A 74 -16.87 13.37 23.01
C SER A 74 -16.60 12.38 21.87
N ARG A 75 -17.64 11.60 21.55
CA ARG A 75 -17.63 10.67 20.42
C ARG A 75 -17.40 11.39 19.07
N LYS A 76 -17.95 12.60 18.91
CA LYS A 76 -17.74 13.45 17.73
C LYS A 76 -16.25 13.76 17.54
N GLN A 77 -15.55 14.08 18.63
CA GLN A 77 -14.11 14.36 18.59
C GLN A 77 -13.28 13.11 18.27
N ALA A 78 -13.63 11.94 18.80
CA ALA A 78 -12.98 10.68 18.45
C ALA A 78 -13.10 10.36 16.94
N ILE A 79 -14.30 10.55 16.37
CA ILE A 79 -14.52 10.39 14.92
C ILE A 79 -13.70 11.41 14.14
N ALA A 80 -13.61 12.66 14.61
CA ALA A 80 -12.83 13.70 13.95
C ALA A 80 -11.33 13.39 13.94
N ILE A 81 -10.80 12.82 15.02
CA ILE A 81 -9.41 12.34 15.10
C ILE A 81 -9.21 11.22 14.06
N GLY A 82 -10.05 10.18 14.09
CA GLY A 82 -9.93 9.06 13.15
C GLY A 82 -10.06 9.46 11.68
N LEU A 83 -10.93 10.43 11.35
CA LEU A 83 -11.04 10.98 10.01
C LEU A 83 -9.83 11.85 9.61
N SER A 84 -9.19 12.52 10.57
CA SER A 84 -7.99 13.33 10.32
C SER A 84 -6.76 12.45 10.09
N GLU A 85 -6.61 11.37 10.86
CA GLU A 85 -5.58 10.36 10.62
C GLU A 85 -5.78 9.63 9.29
N ALA A 86 -7.03 9.30 8.96
CA ALA A 86 -7.37 8.72 7.67
C ALA A 86 -6.94 9.65 6.51
N ARG A 87 -7.13 10.97 6.64
CA ARG A 87 -6.64 11.92 5.62
C ARG A 87 -5.11 11.94 5.55
N ARG A 88 -4.43 12.00 6.69
CA ARG A 88 -2.94 12.01 6.75
C ARG A 88 -2.32 10.74 6.17
N SER A 89 -3.00 9.60 6.32
CA SER A 89 -2.58 8.31 5.75
C SER A 89 -2.98 8.10 4.28
N GLY A 90 -3.52 9.13 3.62
CA GLY A 90 -3.90 9.06 2.19
C GLY A 90 -5.18 8.27 1.91
N ALA A 91 -6.00 8.00 2.93
CA ALA A 91 -7.28 7.34 2.72
C ALA A 91 -8.30 8.30 2.07
N LYS A 92 -9.18 7.77 1.20
CA LYS A 92 -10.26 8.57 0.61
C LYS A 92 -11.24 9.03 1.70
N VAL A 93 -11.20 10.33 1.98
CA VAL A 93 -12.09 11.05 2.89
C VAL A 93 -12.51 12.34 2.20
N PRO A 94 -13.82 12.66 2.12
CA PRO A 94 -14.29 13.93 1.57
C PRO A 94 -13.64 15.14 2.26
N ARG A 95 -13.37 16.16 1.46
CA ARG A 95 -12.94 17.47 1.95
C ARG A 95 -14.08 18.08 2.78
N LYS A 96 -13.72 18.85 3.79
CA LYS A 96 -14.69 19.70 4.47
C LYS A 96 -15.17 20.74 3.44
N LYS A 97 -16.47 21.06 3.44
CA LYS A 97 -16.94 22.21 2.68
C LYS A 97 -16.29 23.46 3.29
N ALA A 98 -15.79 24.37 2.46
CA ALA A 98 -15.49 25.72 2.93
C ALA A 98 -16.81 26.33 3.43
N ALA A 99 -16.75 27.05 4.55
CA ALA A 99 -17.87 27.81 5.06
C ALA A 99 -18.07 29.06 4.21
#